data_AF-A0A928M0Z8-F1
#
_entry.id   AF-A0A928M0Z8-F1
#
_cell.length_a   1.000
_cell.length_b   1.000
_cell.length_c   1.000
_cell.angle_alpha   90.00
_cell.angle_beta   90.00
_cell.angle_gamma   90.00
#
_symmetry.space_group_name_H-M   'P 1'
#
loop_
_entity.id
_entity.type
_entity.pdbx_description
1 polymer ?
#
loop_
_entity_poly.entity_id
_entity_poly.type
_entity_poly.pdbx_seq_one_letter_code
_entity_poly.pdbx_strand_id
1 'polypeptide(L)'
;MQAIGIISEYNPFHNGHAYQIARAKEAAALPVICAMSGNYVQRGEPAMLDKFQRARMAVSCGASLVLELPTPWACSTAQRFAAGGVELLSRLGVVSYLSFGSESARLDAIRAAAELIDREGVNVRIRELMAGAIDYATARQQAVTEADAAAGALLSSPNDILGIEYLRAIRARSAAIQPLPIRREGAAHDGGAKGDFASASELRRMLLSGEAEAVRRYLPPAAYAILREAMDAGEAPVSQTRLDAAILSALRRMHSADFAVLPDVSEGLEFRLAAAAQEAVDPMDFCDRVKTRRYSHARIRRIMMAAFLGMKKELQTRPIPYARVLAFDDDGRALLREIREKGDLPIIAKAADGRTLGGDVAAYLEFEALADDLFALAYPERETRGGGRGWTKSPVYVRELTVDS
;
A
#
# COMPACT_ATOMS: atom_id res chain seq x y z
N MET A 1 -15.49 18.58 -12.02
CA MET A 1 -14.49 17.66 -12.64
C MET A 1 -14.71 16.23 -12.12
N GLN A 2 -14.38 15.20 -12.90
CA GLN A 2 -14.31 13.80 -12.44
C GLN A 2 -12.86 13.27 -12.53
N ALA A 3 -12.56 12.15 -11.88
CA ALA A 3 -11.23 11.56 -11.85
C ALA A 3 -11.24 10.03 -11.91
N ILE A 4 -10.12 9.47 -12.35
CA ILE A 4 -9.78 8.05 -12.19
C ILE A 4 -9.01 7.90 -10.88
N GLY A 5 -9.42 6.97 -10.03
CA GLY A 5 -8.69 6.54 -8.85
C GLY A 5 -7.69 5.42 -9.18
N ILE A 6 -6.53 5.42 -8.53
CA ILE A 6 -5.59 4.29 -8.49
C ILE A 6 -5.18 4.05 -7.04
N ILE A 7 -5.21 2.79 -6.59
CA ILE A 7 -4.69 2.41 -5.27
C ILE A 7 -3.29 1.81 -5.48
N SER A 8 -2.28 2.32 -4.78
CA SER A 8 -0.88 2.08 -5.14
C SER A 8 0.11 2.07 -3.98
N GLU A 9 1.31 1.54 -4.24
CA GLU A 9 2.46 1.63 -3.33
C GLU A 9 3.66 2.34 -3.98
N TYR A 10 3.83 2.24 -5.30
CA TYR A 10 4.95 2.81 -6.05
C TYR A 10 6.33 2.60 -5.39
N ASN A 11 6.69 1.35 -5.13
CA ASN A 11 7.87 0.97 -4.33
C ASN A 11 8.98 0.23 -5.12
N PRO A 12 9.75 0.90 -6.00
CA PRO A 12 9.65 2.30 -6.42
C PRO A 12 8.63 2.52 -7.57
N PHE A 13 8.40 3.78 -7.97
CA PHE A 13 7.70 4.10 -9.21
C PHE A 13 8.53 3.61 -10.42
N HIS A 14 7.90 3.07 -11.47
CA HIS A 14 8.60 2.42 -12.59
C HIS A 14 7.75 2.45 -13.88
N ASN A 15 8.29 2.02 -15.02
CA ASN A 15 7.65 2.09 -16.34
C ASN A 15 6.25 1.43 -16.37
N GLY A 16 6.07 0.30 -15.69
CA GLY A 16 4.74 -0.33 -15.58
C GLY A 16 3.67 0.54 -14.92
N HIS A 17 4.05 1.41 -13.97
CA HIS A 17 3.12 2.33 -13.31
C HIS A 17 2.78 3.51 -14.24
N ALA A 18 3.78 4.09 -14.92
CA ALA A 18 3.56 5.14 -15.92
C ALA A 18 2.65 4.64 -17.05
N TYR A 19 2.87 3.41 -17.51
CA TYR A 19 2.04 2.75 -18.51
C TYR A 19 0.58 2.64 -18.05
N GLN A 20 0.34 2.16 -16.82
CA GLN A 20 -1.02 2.06 -16.28
C GLN A 20 -1.72 3.43 -16.24
N ILE A 21 -1.03 4.47 -15.74
CA ILE A 21 -1.57 5.83 -15.68
C ILE A 21 -1.92 6.32 -17.09
N ALA A 22 -1.01 6.18 -18.05
CA ALA A 22 -1.23 6.62 -19.43
C ALA A 22 -2.44 5.92 -20.07
N ARG A 23 -2.54 4.59 -19.94
CA ARG A 23 -3.67 3.81 -20.47
C ARG A 23 -5.00 4.14 -19.78
N ALA A 24 -4.98 4.39 -18.48
CA ALA A 24 -6.18 4.80 -17.76
C ALA A 24 -6.67 6.18 -18.22
N LYS A 25 -5.75 7.15 -18.39
CA LYS A 25 -6.07 8.48 -18.93
C LYS A 25 -6.58 8.40 -20.36
N GLU A 26 -6.01 7.55 -21.21
CA GLU A 26 -6.50 7.33 -22.57
C GLU A 26 -7.92 6.74 -22.59
N ALA A 27 -8.20 5.77 -21.72
CA ALA A 27 -9.49 5.10 -21.69
C ALA A 27 -10.66 5.98 -21.21
N ALA A 28 -10.41 6.95 -20.33
CA ALA A 28 -11.48 7.77 -19.74
C ALA A 28 -11.34 9.29 -19.96
N ALA A 29 -10.20 9.77 -20.47
CA ALA A 29 -9.89 11.20 -20.67
C ALA A 29 -10.07 12.04 -19.37
N LEU A 30 -9.70 11.49 -18.22
CA LEU A 30 -9.82 12.12 -16.91
C LEU A 30 -8.46 12.23 -16.20
N PRO A 31 -8.29 13.20 -15.29
CA PRO A 31 -7.13 13.26 -14.41
C PRO A 31 -7.10 12.06 -13.44
N VAL A 32 -5.91 11.76 -12.90
CA VAL A 32 -5.68 10.59 -12.05
C VAL A 32 -5.40 11.01 -10.61
N ILE A 33 -6.14 10.42 -9.67
CA ILE A 33 -5.91 10.50 -8.22
C ILE A 33 -5.34 9.17 -7.73
N CYS A 34 -4.17 9.19 -7.09
CA CYS A 34 -3.59 8.01 -6.46
C CYS A 34 -3.83 8.01 -4.95
N ALA A 35 -4.50 6.99 -4.42
CA ALA A 35 -4.45 6.63 -3.01
C ALA A 35 -3.21 5.75 -2.79
N MET A 36 -2.13 6.33 -2.27
CA MET A 36 -0.82 5.69 -2.20
C MET A 36 -0.47 5.37 -0.75
N SER A 37 0.03 4.14 -0.49
CA SER A 37 0.62 3.80 0.80
C SER A 37 1.61 4.86 1.26
N GLY A 38 1.53 5.22 2.54
CA GLY A 38 2.55 5.98 3.24
C GLY A 38 3.88 5.22 3.33
N ASN A 39 4.68 5.49 4.34
CA ASN A 39 6.05 4.97 4.43
C ASN A 39 6.14 3.44 4.67
N TYR A 40 5.04 2.78 4.98
CA TYR A 40 4.95 1.32 5.14
C TYR A 40 3.90 0.74 4.18
N VAL A 41 4.26 -0.35 3.52
CA VAL A 41 3.48 -0.94 2.43
C VAL A 41 2.79 -2.24 2.86
N GLN A 42 1.87 -2.75 2.03
CA GLN A 42 1.00 -3.90 2.31
C GLN A 42 1.76 -5.17 2.74
N ARG A 43 2.98 -5.33 2.24
CA ARG A 43 3.83 -6.49 2.52
C ARG A 43 4.40 -6.51 3.95
N GLY A 44 4.19 -5.45 4.73
CA GLY A 44 4.72 -5.31 6.09
C GLY A 44 6.19 -4.89 6.11
N GLU A 45 6.59 -4.03 5.16
CA GLU A 45 7.96 -3.55 4.99
C GLU A 45 7.95 -2.01 4.81
N PRO A 46 9.04 -1.32 5.16
CA PRO A 46 9.22 0.09 4.79
C PRO A 46 9.32 0.23 3.26
N ALA A 47 8.81 1.33 2.73
CA ALA A 47 9.03 1.72 1.34
C ALA A 47 10.51 2.06 1.08
N MET A 48 10.96 1.91 -0.17
CA MET A 48 12.32 2.19 -0.61
C MET A 48 12.67 3.68 -0.59
N LEU A 49 11.65 4.53 -0.73
CA LEU A 49 11.71 5.98 -0.68
C LEU A 49 10.55 6.51 0.15
N ASP A 50 10.72 7.72 0.69
CA ASP A 50 9.68 8.35 1.47
C ASP A 50 8.42 8.65 0.63
N LYS A 51 7.26 8.73 1.29
CA LYS A 51 5.96 8.92 0.63
C LYS A 51 5.86 10.21 -0.19
N PHE A 52 6.55 11.29 0.16
CA PHE A 52 6.56 12.53 -0.63
C PHE A 52 7.42 12.39 -1.88
N GLN A 53 8.56 11.71 -1.79
CA GLN A 53 9.40 11.40 -2.96
C GLN A 53 8.65 10.52 -3.95
N ARG A 54 8.00 9.44 -3.49
CA ARG A 54 7.17 8.58 -4.35
C ARG A 54 5.95 9.31 -4.93
N ALA A 55 5.32 10.18 -4.16
CA ALA A 55 4.21 11.00 -4.64
C ALA A 55 4.66 11.97 -5.74
N ARG A 56 5.81 12.63 -5.56
CA ARG A 56 6.42 13.50 -6.58
C ARG A 56 6.74 12.71 -7.85
N MET A 57 7.25 11.47 -7.74
CA MET A 57 7.49 10.60 -8.90
C MET A 57 6.20 10.33 -9.67
N ALA A 58 5.12 9.96 -8.97
CA ALA A 58 3.84 9.67 -9.59
C ALA A 58 3.26 10.88 -10.33
N VAL A 59 3.29 12.08 -9.71
CA VAL A 59 2.79 13.31 -10.36
C VAL A 59 3.66 13.68 -11.57
N SER A 60 4.99 13.61 -11.43
CA SER A 60 5.92 13.88 -12.54
C SER A 60 5.81 12.87 -13.69
N CYS A 61 5.05 11.78 -13.51
CA CYS A 61 4.82 10.73 -14.50
C CYS A 61 3.32 10.58 -14.87
N GLY A 62 2.51 11.61 -14.62
CA GLY A 62 1.16 11.75 -15.18
C GLY A 62 -0.01 11.57 -14.22
N ALA A 63 0.23 11.29 -12.94
CA ALA A 63 -0.82 11.44 -11.91
C ALA A 63 -1.07 12.93 -11.63
N SER A 64 -2.30 13.30 -11.26
CA SER A 64 -2.65 14.70 -10.98
C SER A 64 -2.65 15.00 -9.49
N LEU A 65 -3.04 14.04 -8.65
CA LEU A 65 -3.10 14.19 -7.20
C LEU A 65 -2.70 12.88 -6.53
N VAL A 66 -1.85 12.94 -5.51
CA VAL A 66 -1.51 11.80 -4.66
C VAL A 66 -1.95 12.07 -3.24
N LEU A 67 -2.79 11.18 -2.73
CA LEU A 67 -3.26 11.16 -1.36
C LEU A 67 -2.62 9.98 -0.61
N GLU A 68 -2.29 10.19 0.65
CA GLU A 68 -1.83 9.12 1.52
C GLU A 68 -3.00 8.19 1.88
N LEU A 69 -2.83 6.90 1.62
CA LEU A 69 -3.61 5.84 2.25
C LEU A 69 -3.01 5.62 3.65
N PRO A 70 -3.76 5.85 4.75
CA PRO A 70 -3.17 5.78 6.08
C PRO A 70 -2.65 4.37 6.38
N THR A 71 -1.55 4.32 7.10
CA THR A 71 -0.75 3.13 7.42
C THR A 71 -1.56 1.99 8.05
N PRO A 72 -2.62 2.22 8.88
CA PRO A 72 -3.48 1.14 9.37
C PRO A 72 -4.20 0.33 8.29
N TRP A 73 -4.47 0.92 7.12
CA TRP A 73 -5.00 0.22 5.94
C TRP A 73 -3.90 -0.17 4.96
N ALA A 74 -2.89 0.69 4.78
CA ALA A 74 -1.81 0.45 3.84
C ALA A 74 -0.99 -0.79 4.21
N CYS A 75 -0.57 -0.92 5.48
CA CYS A 75 0.18 -2.06 6.01
C CYS A 75 -0.75 -3.16 6.52
N SER A 76 -1.64 -3.65 5.65
CA SER A 76 -2.66 -4.66 6.01
C SER A 76 -2.83 -5.75 4.96
N THR A 77 -3.79 -6.65 5.16
CA THR A 77 -4.16 -7.67 4.17
C THR A 77 -4.67 -7.02 2.87
N ALA A 78 -4.67 -7.77 1.76
CA ALA A 78 -5.22 -7.30 0.49
C ALA A 78 -6.66 -6.81 0.60
N GLN A 79 -7.49 -7.51 1.38
CA GLN A 79 -8.86 -7.11 1.64
C GLN A 79 -8.95 -5.74 2.32
N ARG A 80 -8.18 -5.51 3.40
CA ARG A 80 -8.24 -4.23 4.13
C ARG A 80 -7.56 -3.10 3.37
N PHE A 81 -6.49 -3.39 2.65
CA PHE A 81 -5.83 -2.45 1.74
C PHE A 81 -6.80 -1.94 0.67
N ALA A 82 -7.50 -2.87 0.00
CA ALA A 82 -8.54 -2.55 -0.98
C ALA A 82 -9.70 -1.77 -0.35
N ALA A 83 -10.19 -2.20 0.82
CA ALA A 83 -11.28 -1.54 1.52
C ALA A 83 -10.94 -0.08 1.88
N GLY A 84 -9.74 0.17 2.41
CA GLY A 84 -9.27 1.52 2.74
C GLY A 84 -9.07 2.39 1.50
N GLY A 85 -8.45 1.87 0.44
CA GLY A 85 -8.26 2.62 -0.80
C GLY A 85 -9.58 3.00 -1.47
N VAL A 86 -10.54 2.06 -1.56
CA VAL A 86 -11.88 2.33 -2.10
C VAL A 86 -12.66 3.27 -1.19
N GLU A 87 -12.54 3.14 0.13
CA GLU A 87 -13.15 4.07 1.07
C GLU A 87 -12.65 5.49 0.83
N LEU A 88 -11.33 5.70 0.85
CA LEU A 88 -10.72 7.01 0.62
C LEU A 88 -11.21 7.61 -0.70
N LEU A 89 -11.09 6.87 -1.80
CA LEU A 89 -11.44 7.36 -3.13
C LEU A 89 -12.95 7.65 -3.30
N SER A 90 -13.82 6.77 -2.78
CA SER A 90 -15.29 6.95 -2.87
C SER A 90 -15.77 8.19 -2.13
N ARG A 91 -15.11 8.52 -1.02
CA ARG A 91 -15.43 9.65 -0.15
C ARG A 91 -14.97 11.01 -0.67
N LEU A 92 -14.17 11.03 -1.75
CA LEU A 92 -13.75 12.27 -2.41
C LEU A 92 -14.87 12.90 -3.25
N GLY A 93 -15.93 12.16 -3.60
CA GLY A 93 -17.07 12.66 -4.39
C GLY A 93 -16.77 12.97 -5.86
N VAL A 94 -15.54 12.75 -6.34
CA VAL A 94 -15.10 13.07 -7.71
C VAL A 94 -14.60 11.86 -8.50
N VAL A 95 -14.40 10.71 -7.86
CA VAL A 95 -13.84 9.51 -8.49
C VAL A 95 -14.95 8.69 -9.16
N SER A 96 -14.88 8.52 -10.48
CA SER A 96 -15.84 7.75 -11.26
C SER A 96 -15.31 6.39 -11.72
N TYR A 97 -13.99 6.26 -11.86
CA TYR A 97 -13.33 5.00 -12.25
C TYR A 97 -12.28 4.58 -11.22
N LEU A 98 -12.08 3.27 -11.04
CA LEU A 98 -10.93 2.74 -10.31
C LEU A 98 -10.07 1.90 -11.26
N SER A 99 -8.90 2.41 -11.60
CA SER A 99 -7.93 1.70 -12.43
C SER A 99 -6.99 0.85 -11.59
N PHE A 100 -6.78 -0.39 -12.03
CA PHE A 100 -5.81 -1.31 -11.46
C PHE A 100 -5.16 -2.16 -12.55
N GLY A 101 -3.89 -2.50 -12.37
CA GLY A 101 -3.22 -3.47 -13.23
C GLY A 101 -3.84 -4.87 -13.04
N SER A 102 -3.94 -5.65 -14.11
CA SER A 102 -4.46 -7.02 -14.07
C SER A 102 -3.71 -7.88 -15.10
N GLU A 103 -3.35 -9.10 -14.70
CA GLU A 103 -2.75 -10.10 -15.57
C GLU A 103 -3.75 -10.57 -16.64
N SER A 104 -5.01 -10.75 -16.24
CA SER A 104 -6.08 -11.21 -17.13
C SER A 104 -6.72 -10.10 -17.97
N ALA A 105 -6.88 -8.91 -17.38
CA ALA A 105 -7.71 -7.80 -17.86
C ALA A 105 -9.16 -8.20 -18.19
N ARG A 106 -9.69 -9.26 -17.55
CA ARG A 106 -11.05 -9.78 -17.79
C ARG A 106 -11.99 -9.31 -16.68
N LEU A 107 -12.57 -8.12 -16.84
CA LEU A 107 -13.43 -7.52 -15.81
C LEU A 107 -14.57 -8.45 -15.36
N ASP A 108 -15.25 -9.10 -16.30
CA ASP A 108 -16.39 -9.98 -15.97
C ASP A 108 -15.95 -11.21 -15.18
N ALA A 109 -14.78 -11.78 -15.48
CA ALA A 109 -14.23 -12.91 -14.74
C ALA A 109 -13.80 -12.50 -13.32
N ILE A 110 -13.17 -11.33 -13.18
CA ILE A 110 -12.80 -10.76 -11.86
C ILE A 110 -14.07 -10.48 -11.03
N ARG A 111 -15.13 -9.95 -11.67
CA ARG A 111 -16.42 -9.69 -11.04
C ARG A 111 -17.09 -10.98 -10.58
N ALA A 112 -17.14 -12.00 -11.44
CA ALA A 112 -17.69 -13.30 -11.08
C ALA A 112 -16.94 -13.95 -9.91
N ALA A 113 -15.60 -13.86 -9.88
CA ALA A 113 -14.81 -14.36 -8.76
C ALA A 113 -15.09 -13.59 -7.45
N ALA A 114 -15.21 -12.26 -7.50
CA ALA A 114 -15.60 -11.43 -6.36
C ALA A 114 -17.00 -11.76 -5.82
N GLU A 115 -17.95 -12.06 -6.70
CA GLU A 115 -19.28 -12.55 -6.33
C GLU A 115 -19.25 -13.94 -5.71
N LEU A 116 -18.46 -14.85 -6.29
CA LEU A 116 -18.35 -16.23 -5.82
C LEU A 116 -17.79 -16.31 -4.39
N ILE A 117 -16.74 -15.55 -4.09
CA ILE A 117 -16.10 -15.53 -2.75
C ILE A 117 -17.10 -15.12 -1.66
N ASP A 118 -18.04 -14.23 -1.96
CA ASP A 118 -18.99 -13.72 -0.98
C ASP A 118 -20.25 -14.61 -0.86
N ARG A 119 -20.35 -15.72 -1.62
CA ARG A 119 -21.45 -16.68 -1.45
C ARG A 119 -21.29 -17.45 -0.14
N GLU A 120 -22.41 -17.62 0.58
CA GLU A 120 -22.42 -18.30 1.88
C GLU A 120 -21.82 -19.71 1.80
N GLY A 121 -22.14 -20.49 0.77
CA GLY A 121 -21.58 -21.84 0.59
C GLY A 121 -20.05 -21.87 0.49
N VAL A 122 -19.44 -20.89 -0.19
CA VAL A 122 -17.98 -20.76 -0.28
C VAL A 122 -17.40 -20.33 1.07
N ASN A 123 -18.04 -19.37 1.76
CA ASN A 123 -17.59 -18.93 3.09
C ASN A 123 -17.69 -20.03 4.15
N VAL A 124 -18.72 -20.88 4.11
CA VAL A 124 -18.83 -22.08 4.96
C VAL A 124 -17.67 -23.02 4.65
N ARG A 125 -17.41 -23.30 3.38
CA ARG A 125 -16.33 -24.20 2.96
C ARG A 125 -14.95 -23.69 3.39
N ILE A 126 -14.70 -22.38 3.31
CA ILE A 126 -13.47 -21.75 3.82
C ILE A 126 -13.29 -22.02 5.33
N ARG A 127 -14.36 -21.85 6.12
CA ARG A 127 -14.33 -22.09 7.57
C ARG A 127 -14.03 -23.56 7.90
N GLU A 128 -14.64 -24.50 7.18
CA GLU A 128 -14.36 -25.93 7.34
C GLU A 128 -12.90 -26.27 7.04
N LEU A 129 -12.37 -25.76 5.93
CA LEU A 129 -10.97 -25.99 5.54
C LEU A 129 -9.99 -25.40 6.57
N MET A 130 -10.29 -24.22 7.13
CA MET A 130 -9.49 -23.61 8.19
C MET A 130 -9.48 -24.40 9.51
N ALA A 131 -10.51 -25.21 9.77
CA ALA A 131 -10.50 -26.15 10.91
C ALA A 131 -9.41 -27.21 10.76
N GLY A 132 -8.99 -27.52 9.52
CA GLY A 132 -7.83 -28.37 9.19
C GLY A 132 -6.46 -27.71 9.38
N ALA A 133 -6.38 -26.58 10.11
CA ALA A 133 -5.15 -25.87 10.47
C ALA A 133 -4.30 -25.35 9.29
N ILE A 134 -4.93 -25.04 8.16
CA ILE A 134 -4.33 -24.24 7.08
C ILE A 134 -4.68 -22.77 7.23
N ASP A 135 -3.92 -21.89 6.58
CA ASP A 135 -4.18 -20.45 6.58
C ASP A 135 -5.37 -20.08 5.66
N TYR A 136 -5.93 -18.89 5.90
CA TYR A 136 -7.10 -18.38 5.17
C TYR A 136 -6.87 -18.26 3.65
N ALA A 137 -5.68 -17.87 3.19
CA ALA A 137 -5.43 -17.70 1.76
C ALA A 137 -5.46 -19.06 1.05
N THR A 138 -4.85 -20.08 1.67
CA THR A 138 -4.90 -21.47 1.18
C THR A 138 -6.32 -22.02 1.20
N ALA A 139 -7.07 -21.84 2.30
CA ALA A 139 -8.45 -22.29 2.41
C ALA A 139 -9.37 -21.62 1.37
N ARG A 140 -9.20 -20.31 1.16
CA ARG A 140 -9.92 -19.55 0.13
C ARG A 140 -9.60 -20.02 -1.27
N GLN A 141 -8.31 -20.22 -1.58
CA GLN A 141 -7.90 -20.74 -2.89
C GLN A 141 -8.57 -22.09 -3.18
N GLN A 142 -8.56 -23.01 -2.20
CA GLN A 142 -9.18 -24.33 -2.33
C GLN A 142 -10.69 -24.23 -2.51
N ALA A 143 -11.40 -23.56 -1.61
CA ALA A 143 -12.87 -23.45 -1.68
C ALA A 143 -13.36 -22.78 -2.98
N VAL A 144 -12.67 -21.74 -3.45
CA VAL A 144 -13.02 -21.08 -4.71
C VAL A 144 -12.71 -21.98 -5.91
N THR A 145 -11.58 -22.70 -5.91
CA THR A 145 -11.23 -23.63 -7.00
C THR A 145 -12.19 -24.81 -7.07
N GLU A 146 -12.64 -25.33 -5.93
CA GLU A 146 -13.68 -26.39 -5.85
C GLU A 146 -15.01 -25.91 -6.45
N ALA A 147 -15.38 -24.64 -6.23
CA ALA A 147 -16.61 -24.07 -6.76
C ALA A 147 -16.52 -23.66 -8.23
N ASP A 148 -15.37 -23.11 -8.64
CA ASP A 148 -15.05 -22.70 -10.01
C ASP A 148 -13.53 -22.61 -10.20
N ALA A 149 -12.98 -23.55 -10.97
CA ALA A 149 -11.54 -23.63 -11.23
C ALA A 149 -10.99 -22.38 -11.95
N ALA A 150 -11.78 -21.74 -12.82
CA ALA A 150 -11.36 -20.55 -13.54
C ALA A 150 -11.29 -19.33 -12.61
N ALA A 151 -12.25 -19.21 -11.67
CA ALA A 151 -12.18 -18.21 -10.60
C ALA A 151 -10.99 -18.48 -9.68
N GLY A 152 -10.76 -19.74 -9.31
CA GLY A 152 -9.59 -20.17 -8.53
C GLY A 152 -8.27 -19.74 -9.16
N ALA A 153 -8.11 -19.88 -10.47
CA ALA A 153 -6.88 -19.46 -11.17
C ALA A 153 -6.59 -17.95 -11.03
N LEU A 154 -7.61 -17.10 -10.96
CA LEU A 154 -7.44 -15.65 -10.73
C LEU A 154 -6.88 -15.35 -9.34
N LEU A 155 -7.17 -16.18 -8.34
CA LEU A 155 -6.65 -16.02 -6.98
C LEU A 155 -5.17 -16.39 -6.85
N SER A 156 -4.55 -16.94 -7.89
CA SER A 156 -3.12 -17.24 -7.92
C SER A 156 -2.28 -16.11 -8.51
N SER A 157 -2.91 -15.10 -9.10
CA SER A 157 -2.24 -13.95 -9.71
C SER A 157 -2.28 -12.73 -8.77
N PRO A 158 -1.13 -12.09 -8.44
CA PRO A 158 -1.11 -11.04 -7.42
C PRO A 158 -1.96 -9.82 -7.73
N ASN A 159 -2.04 -9.36 -8.98
CA ASN A 159 -2.85 -8.18 -9.30
C ASN A 159 -4.32 -8.53 -9.57
N ASP A 160 -4.64 -9.72 -10.09
CA ASP A 160 -6.05 -10.15 -10.18
C ASP A 160 -6.68 -10.34 -8.79
N ILE A 161 -5.95 -10.87 -7.78
CA ILE A 161 -6.43 -10.92 -6.39
C ILE A 161 -6.77 -9.51 -5.89
N LEU A 162 -5.91 -8.51 -6.13
CA LEU A 162 -6.19 -7.13 -5.73
C LEU A 162 -7.42 -6.58 -6.45
N GLY A 163 -7.55 -6.84 -7.76
CA GLY A 163 -8.74 -6.51 -8.53
C GLY A 163 -10.02 -7.08 -7.91
N ILE A 164 -10.01 -8.35 -7.52
CA ILE A 164 -11.12 -9.01 -6.83
C ILE A 164 -11.45 -8.28 -5.52
N GLU A 165 -10.46 -7.96 -4.68
CA GLU A 165 -10.70 -7.25 -3.43
C GLU A 165 -11.22 -5.82 -3.64
N TYR A 166 -10.78 -5.13 -4.70
CA TYR A 166 -11.32 -3.82 -5.07
C TYR A 166 -12.80 -3.91 -5.46
N LEU A 167 -13.19 -4.89 -6.27
CA LEU A 167 -14.60 -5.08 -6.65
C LEU A 167 -15.47 -5.45 -5.44
N ARG A 168 -14.96 -6.29 -4.54
CA ARG A 168 -15.63 -6.60 -3.26
C ARG A 168 -15.82 -5.35 -2.40
N ALA A 169 -14.79 -4.52 -2.27
CA ALA A 169 -14.83 -3.28 -1.51
C ALA A 169 -15.79 -2.23 -2.13
N ILE A 170 -15.81 -2.08 -3.46
CA ILE A 170 -16.76 -1.21 -4.18
C ILE A 170 -18.19 -1.64 -3.87
N ARG A 171 -18.49 -2.94 -3.98
CA ARG A 171 -19.82 -3.48 -3.69
C ARG A 171 -20.21 -3.29 -2.23
N ALA A 172 -19.33 -3.64 -1.29
CA ALA A 172 -19.61 -3.54 0.14
C ALA A 172 -19.95 -2.10 0.56
N ARG A 173 -19.38 -1.10 -0.12
CA ARG A 173 -19.65 0.32 0.12
C ARG A 173 -20.78 0.91 -0.74
N SER A 174 -21.34 0.13 -1.68
CA SER A 174 -22.22 0.66 -2.73
C SER A 174 -21.61 1.89 -3.43
N ALA A 175 -20.30 1.88 -3.65
CA ALA A 175 -19.58 3.01 -4.22
C ALA A 175 -19.92 3.16 -5.71
N ALA A 176 -20.24 4.38 -6.14
CA ALA A 176 -20.50 4.73 -7.54
C ALA A 176 -19.20 4.83 -8.37
N ILE A 177 -18.38 3.79 -8.30
CA ILE A 177 -17.06 3.70 -8.95
C ILE A 177 -17.07 2.52 -9.92
N GLN A 178 -16.72 2.79 -11.18
CA GLN A 178 -16.61 1.78 -12.23
C GLN A 178 -15.20 1.18 -12.26
N PRO A 179 -15.05 -0.15 -12.18
CA PRO A 179 -13.73 -0.78 -12.30
C PRO A 179 -13.14 -0.63 -13.71
N LEU A 180 -11.85 -0.32 -13.82
CA LEU A 180 -11.11 -0.13 -15.06
C LEU A 180 -9.80 -0.95 -15.06
N PRO A 181 -9.86 -2.28 -15.27
CA PRO A 181 -8.66 -3.11 -15.31
C PRO A 181 -7.80 -2.78 -16.54
N ILE A 182 -6.50 -2.60 -16.33
CA ILE A 182 -5.51 -2.40 -17.39
C ILE A 182 -4.61 -3.63 -17.48
N ARG A 183 -4.49 -4.22 -18.67
CA ARG A 183 -3.61 -5.36 -18.89
C ARG A 183 -2.17 -4.99 -18.58
N ARG A 184 -1.50 -5.77 -17.75
CA ARG A 184 -0.07 -5.57 -17.46
C ARG A 184 0.79 -5.90 -18.68
N GLU A 185 1.70 -5.00 -19.00
CA GLU A 185 2.83 -5.26 -19.90
C GLU A 185 4.10 -5.45 -19.06
N GLY A 186 4.88 -6.50 -19.32
CA GLY A 186 6.15 -6.77 -18.64
C GLY A 186 6.26 -8.14 -17.96
N ALA A 187 7.32 -8.30 -17.17
CA ALA A 187 7.62 -9.53 -16.45
C ALA A 187 6.52 -9.91 -15.45
N ALA A 188 6.25 -11.22 -15.31
CA ALA A 188 5.38 -11.75 -14.25
C ALA A 188 5.88 -11.27 -12.87
N HIS A 189 5.03 -11.33 -11.85
CA HIS A 189 5.35 -10.90 -10.48
C HIS A 189 6.67 -11.53 -9.94
N ASP A 190 7.01 -12.74 -10.43
CA ASP A 190 8.23 -13.50 -10.14
C ASP A 190 9.17 -13.70 -11.34
N GLY A 191 8.92 -13.03 -12.48
CA GLY A 191 9.74 -13.10 -13.69
C GLY A 191 10.81 -12.01 -13.71
N GLY A 192 12.03 -12.35 -14.17
CA GLY A 192 13.07 -11.37 -14.46
C GLY A 192 12.67 -10.35 -15.54
N ALA A 193 13.50 -9.31 -15.74
CA ALA A 193 13.21 -8.22 -16.67
C ALA A 193 12.80 -8.68 -18.08
N LYS A 194 11.76 -8.05 -18.65
CA LYS A 194 11.32 -8.25 -20.03
C LYS A 194 11.27 -6.90 -20.74
N GLY A 195 12.21 -6.69 -21.68
CA GLY A 195 12.38 -5.38 -22.33
C GLY A 195 12.69 -4.30 -21.29
N ASP A 196 11.90 -3.23 -21.29
CA ASP A 196 12.05 -2.10 -20.37
C ASP A 196 11.11 -2.18 -19.15
N PHE A 197 10.63 -3.39 -18.82
CA PHE A 197 9.80 -3.66 -17.66
C PHE A 197 10.46 -4.66 -16.72
N ALA A 198 10.52 -4.31 -15.44
CA ALA A 198 10.94 -5.17 -14.35
C ALA A 198 9.91 -5.10 -13.21
N SER A 199 9.83 -6.17 -12.40
CA SER A 199 8.97 -6.15 -11.21
C SER A 199 9.52 -5.19 -10.16
N ALA A 200 8.65 -4.61 -9.33
CA ALA A 200 9.08 -3.73 -8.26
C ALA A 200 10.08 -4.43 -7.31
N SER A 201 9.87 -5.73 -7.02
CA SER A 201 10.77 -6.51 -6.16
C SER A 201 12.17 -6.66 -6.76
N GLU A 202 12.29 -6.87 -8.07
CA GLU A 202 13.59 -6.94 -8.74
C GLU A 202 14.31 -5.58 -8.71
N LEU A 203 13.58 -4.48 -8.94
CA LEU A 203 14.14 -3.14 -8.83
C LEU A 203 14.62 -2.84 -7.40
N ARG A 204 13.88 -3.29 -6.37
CA ARG A 204 14.32 -3.16 -4.98
C ARG A 204 15.61 -3.95 -4.72
N ARG A 205 15.71 -5.18 -5.24
CA ARG A 205 16.92 -6.00 -5.14
C ARG A 205 18.12 -5.28 -5.77
N MET A 206 17.99 -4.83 -7.01
CA MET A 206 19.05 -4.11 -7.73
C MET A 206 19.53 -2.87 -6.97
N LEU A 207 18.60 -2.05 -6.46
CA LEU A 207 18.95 -0.86 -5.68
C LEU A 207 19.72 -1.19 -4.40
N LEU A 208 19.27 -2.21 -3.66
CA LEU A 208 19.93 -2.63 -2.42
C LEU A 208 21.28 -3.31 -2.67
N SER A 209 21.49 -3.88 -3.87
CA SER A 209 22.76 -4.44 -4.32
C SER A 209 23.74 -3.41 -4.88
N GLY A 210 23.38 -2.11 -4.89
CA GLY A 210 24.23 -1.05 -5.43
C GLY A 210 24.21 -0.94 -6.96
N GLU A 211 23.25 -1.58 -7.63
CA GLU A 211 23.10 -1.58 -9.10
C GLU A 211 22.18 -0.43 -9.58
N ALA A 212 22.30 0.77 -9.03
CA ALA A 212 21.36 1.86 -9.25
C ALA A 212 21.33 2.38 -10.70
N GLU A 213 22.45 2.35 -11.39
CA GLU A 213 22.56 2.73 -12.81
C GLU A 213 21.78 1.75 -13.69
N ALA A 214 21.75 0.46 -13.31
CA ALA A 214 21.04 -0.57 -14.04
C ALA A 214 19.52 -0.43 -13.93
N VAL A 215 18.99 0.25 -12.89
CA VAL A 215 17.55 0.49 -12.78
C VAL A 215 17.04 1.59 -13.71
N ARG A 216 17.92 2.46 -14.23
CA ARG A 216 17.56 3.63 -15.04
C ARG A 216 16.62 3.30 -16.20
N ARG A 217 16.84 2.18 -16.88
CA ARG A 217 16.04 1.76 -18.04
C ARG A 217 14.59 1.36 -17.69
N TYR A 218 14.34 1.02 -16.43
CA TYR A 218 13.03 0.56 -15.96
C TYR A 218 12.19 1.65 -15.31
N LEU A 219 12.73 2.87 -15.23
CA LEU A 219 12.08 4.03 -14.63
C LEU A 219 11.91 5.13 -15.68
N PRO A 220 10.79 5.89 -15.66
CA PRO A 220 10.69 7.10 -16.44
C PRO A 220 11.80 8.10 -16.04
N PRO A 221 12.30 8.94 -16.97
CA PRO A 221 13.40 9.85 -16.68
C PRO A 221 13.17 10.76 -15.47
N ALA A 222 11.96 11.30 -15.30
CA ALA A 222 11.60 12.15 -14.16
C ALA A 222 11.63 11.38 -12.83
N ALA A 223 11.13 10.14 -12.81
CA ALA A 223 11.18 9.30 -11.62
C ALA A 223 12.62 8.91 -11.27
N TYR A 224 13.45 8.60 -12.28
CA TYR A 224 14.87 8.29 -12.05
C TYR A 224 15.64 9.50 -11.50
N ALA A 225 15.37 10.71 -11.98
CA ALA A 225 15.99 11.93 -11.45
C ALA A 225 15.68 12.14 -9.96
N ILE A 226 14.42 11.92 -9.54
CA ILE A 226 14.01 12.02 -8.13
C ILE A 226 14.66 10.92 -7.28
N LEU A 227 14.79 9.71 -7.82
CA LEU A 227 15.50 8.61 -7.15
C LEU A 227 16.97 8.99 -6.92
N ARG A 228 17.64 9.54 -7.93
CA ARG A 228 19.03 10.00 -7.81
C ARG A 228 19.18 11.11 -6.77
N GLU A 229 18.30 12.10 -6.79
CA GLU A 229 18.27 13.17 -5.79
C GLU A 229 18.15 12.61 -4.35
N ALA A 230 17.25 11.65 -4.14
CA ALA A 230 17.09 10.99 -2.83
C ALA A 230 18.33 10.17 -2.42
N MET A 231 18.98 9.50 -3.37
CA MET A 231 20.22 8.76 -3.12
C MET A 231 21.38 9.68 -2.78
N ASP A 232 21.56 10.75 -3.54
CA ASP A 232 22.63 11.73 -3.33
C ASP A 232 22.43 12.49 -2.00
N ALA A 233 21.17 12.66 -1.57
CA ALA A 233 20.83 13.19 -0.25
C ALA A 233 20.99 12.18 0.90
N GLY A 234 21.27 10.90 0.62
CA GLY A 234 21.43 9.88 1.65
C GLY A 234 20.11 9.40 2.28
N GLU A 235 18.99 9.56 1.56
CA GLU A 235 17.63 9.17 1.98
C GLU A 235 17.11 7.91 1.27
N ALA A 236 17.82 7.40 0.27
CA ALA A 236 17.47 6.17 -0.45
C ALA A 236 18.74 5.41 -0.90
N PRO A 237 18.68 4.08 -1.12
CA PRO A 237 17.55 3.18 -0.84
C PRO A 237 17.38 2.88 0.65
N VAL A 238 16.13 2.99 1.14
CA VAL A 238 15.75 2.51 2.46
C VAL A 238 15.76 0.98 2.50
N SER A 239 16.28 0.42 3.60
CA SER A 239 16.33 -1.03 3.84
C SER A 239 15.79 -1.36 5.22
N GLN A 240 14.94 -2.37 5.31
CA GLN A 240 14.44 -2.88 6.59
C GLN A 240 15.58 -3.32 7.52
N THR A 241 16.68 -3.84 6.98
CA THR A 241 17.84 -4.30 7.78
C THR A 241 18.40 -3.22 8.71
N ARG A 242 18.28 -1.93 8.34
CA ARG A 242 18.68 -0.80 9.20
C ARG A 242 17.75 -0.60 10.40
N LEU A 243 16.54 -1.15 10.35
CA LEU A 243 15.55 -1.13 11.42
C LEU A 243 15.61 -2.38 12.30
N ASP A 244 16.41 -3.40 11.98
CA ASP A 244 16.35 -4.70 12.66
C ASP A 244 16.49 -4.58 14.18
N ALA A 245 17.50 -3.85 14.65
CA ALA A 245 17.70 -3.63 16.08
C ALA A 245 16.55 -2.84 16.72
N ALA A 246 15.97 -1.87 16.01
CA ALA A 246 14.85 -1.07 16.49
C ALA A 246 13.55 -1.91 16.57
N ILE A 247 13.31 -2.75 15.57
CA ILE A 247 12.19 -3.69 15.52
C ILE A 247 12.32 -4.69 16.67
N LEU A 248 13.47 -5.34 16.84
CA LEU A 248 13.70 -6.26 17.96
C LEU A 248 13.55 -5.57 19.31
N SER A 249 14.03 -4.34 19.45
CA SER A 249 13.85 -3.56 20.69
C SER A 249 12.38 -3.32 20.99
N ALA A 250 11.56 -2.99 19.98
CA ALA A 250 10.11 -2.86 20.14
C ALA A 250 9.48 -4.19 20.56
N LEU A 251 9.77 -5.29 19.85
CA LEU A 251 9.22 -6.62 20.14
C LEU A 251 9.58 -7.11 21.55
N ARG A 252 10.85 -6.96 21.97
CA ARG A 252 11.34 -7.45 23.27
C ARG A 252 10.71 -6.74 24.48
N ARG A 253 10.20 -5.52 24.27
CA ARG A 253 9.49 -4.76 25.31
C ARG A 253 8.03 -5.15 25.47
N MET A 254 7.48 -5.91 24.53
CA MET A 254 6.06 -6.29 24.54
C MET A 254 5.83 -7.56 25.35
N HIS A 255 4.72 -7.58 26.09
CA HIS A 255 4.16 -8.76 26.71
C HIS A 255 3.01 -9.32 25.87
N SER A 256 2.51 -10.51 26.22
CA SER A 256 1.39 -11.15 25.51
C SER A 256 0.15 -10.24 25.42
N ALA A 257 -0.13 -9.46 26.46
CA ALA A 257 -1.24 -8.49 26.45
C ALA A 257 -1.07 -7.39 25.39
N ASP A 258 0.16 -6.95 25.12
CA ASP A 258 0.44 -5.94 24.10
C ASP A 258 0.30 -6.53 22.69
N PHE A 259 0.72 -7.78 22.49
CA PHE A 259 0.51 -8.49 21.22
C PHE A 259 -0.99 -8.74 20.95
N ALA A 260 -1.80 -9.03 21.97
CA ALA A 260 -3.22 -9.34 21.82
C ALA A 260 -4.07 -8.17 21.28
N VAL A 261 -3.58 -6.94 21.38
CA VAL A 261 -4.25 -5.74 20.86
C VAL A 261 -3.79 -5.33 19.47
N LEU A 262 -2.83 -6.05 18.87
CA LEU A 262 -2.38 -5.80 17.50
C LEU A 262 -3.39 -6.33 16.46
N PRO A 263 -3.38 -5.74 15.25
CA PRO A 263 -4.02 -6.31 14.08
C PRO A 263 -3.60 -7.75 13.81
N ASP A 264 -4.49 -8.55 13.21
CA ASP A 264 -4.22 -9.92 12.77
C ASP A 264 -3.77 -10.89 13.89
N VAL A 265 -3.88 -10.53 15.17
CA VAL A 265 -3.60 -11.43 16.31
C VAL A 265 -4.89 -12.01 16.88
N SER A 266 -4.95 -13.33 16.96
CA SER A 266 -6.11 -14.10 17.43
C SER A 266 -5.68 -15.44 18.00
N GLU A 267 -6.55 -16.07 18.79
CA GLU A 267 -6.48 -17.50 19.14
C GLU A 267 -5.15 -17.92 19.81
N GLY A 268 -4.63 -17.13 20.75
CA GLY A 268 -3.42 -17.47 21.51
C GLY A 268 -2.11 -17.23 20.75
N LEU A 269 -2.16 -16.66 19.53
CA LEU A 269 -0.97 -16.27 18.77
C LEU A 269 -0.08 -15.29 19.57
N GLU A 270 -0.67 -14.46 20.42
CA GLU A 270 0.03 -13.52 21.31
C GLU A 270 1.08 -14.18 22.21
N PHE A 271 0.83 -15.41 22.70
CA PHE A 271 1.80 -16.13 23.55
C PHE A 271 3.01 -16.59 22.73
N ARG A 272 2.77 -17.05 21.50
CA ARG A 272 3.83 -17.48 20.58
C ARG A 272 4.67 -16.29 20.13
N LEU A 273 4.04 -15.16 19.83
CA LEU A 273 4.72 -13.91 19.49
C LEU A 273 5.61 -13.44 20.65
N ALA A 274 5.07 -13.41 21.88
CA ALA A 274 5.83 -12.98 23.05
C ALA A 274 7.06 -13.88 23.32
N ALA A 275 6.90 -15.21 23.20
CA ALA A 275 8.03 -16.14 23.34
C ALA A 275 9.09 -15.92 22.24
N ALA A 276 8.67 -15.86 20.98
CA ALA A 276 9.57 -15.64 19.86
C ALA A 276 10.33 -14.30 19.96
N ALA A 277 9.68 -13.24 20.45
CA ALA A 277 10.30 -11.93 20.63
C ALA A 277 11.52 -11.95 21.57
N GLN A 278 11.54 -12.86 22.56
CA GLN A 278 12.66 -12.96 23.51
C GLN A 278 13.84 -13.75 22.95
N GLU A 279 13.58 -14.72 22.07
CA GLU A 279 14.61 -15.59 21.51
C GLU A 279 15.17 -15.11 20.17
N ALA A 280 14.38 -14.35 19.41
CA ALA A 280 14.73 -13.96 18.05
C ALA A 280 16.01 -13.11 17.99
N VAL A 281 16.90 -13.44 17.04
CA VAL A 281 18.16 -12.72 16.84
C VAL A 281 18.07 -11.61 15.78
N ASP A 282 17.08 -11.68 14.91
CA ASP A 282 16.73 -10.68 13.89
C ASP A 282 15.22 -10.76 13.55
N PRO A 283 14.65 -9.78 12.82
CA PRO A 283 13.24 -9.80 12.44
C PRO A 283 12.80 -10.99 11.58
N MET A 284 13.70 -11.57 10.78
CA MET A 284 13.39 -12.74 9.97
C MET A 284 13.32 -14.00 10.85
N ASP A 285 14.28 -14.19 11.77
CA ASP A 285 14.26 -15.27 12.77
C ASP A 285 13.01 -15.18 13.66
N PHE A 286 12.58 -13.97 14.03
CA PHE A 286 11.28 -13.76 14.70
C PHE A 286 10.12 -14.33 13.86
N CYS A 287 10.07 -13.99 12.57
CA CYS A 287 9.03 -14.50 11.68
C CYS A 287 9.06 -16.02 11.55
N ASP A 288 10.26 -16.62 11.44
CA ASP A 288 10.47 -18.05 11.27
C ASP A 288 10.04 -18.85 12.51
N ARG A 289 10.35 -18.36 13.72
CA ARG A 289 9.92 -18.98 14.99
C ARG A 289 8.40 -18.99 15.17
N VAL A 290 7.74 -17.92 14.76
CA VAL A 290 6.28 -17.78 14.88
C VAL A 290 5.56 -18.59 13.81
N LYS A 291 6.16 -18.78 12.63
CA LYS A 291 5.52 -19.43 11.48
C LYS A 291 5.01 -20.83 11.79
N THR A 292 3.79 -21.09 11.33
CA THR A 292 3.14 -22.41 11.35
C THR A 292 2.41 -22.65 10.03
N ARG A 293 1.70 -23.78 9.87
CA ARG A 293 0.77 -23.98 8.75
C ARG A 293 -0.42 -23.02 8.79
N ARG A 294 -0.81 -22.56 9.99
CA ARG A 294 -1.91 -21.63 10.22
C ARG A 294 -1.50 -20.16 10.08
N TYR A 295 -0.24 -19.84 10.35
CA TYR A 295 0.30 -18.48 10.35
C TYR A 295 1.38 -18.32 9.28
N SER A 296 1.02 -17.66 8.17
CA SER A 296 1.94 -17.39 7.07
C SER A 296 2.94 -16.28 7.41
N HIS A 297 4.11 -16.26 6.76
CA HIS A 297 5.10 -15.20 6.92
C HIS A 297 4.52 -13.80 6.63
N ALA A 298 3.64 -13.69 5.63
CA ALA A 298 3.04 -12.40 5.30
C ALA A 298 2.17 -11.85 6.46
N ARG A 299 1.43 -12.72 7.16
CA ARG A 299 0.66 -12.33 8.36
C ARG A 299 1.62 -11.91 9.48
N ILE A 300 2.66 -12.69 9.73
CA ILE A 300 3.60 -12.44 10.83
C ILE A 300 4.40 -11.16 10.60
N ARG A 301 4.86 -10.89 9.38
CA ARG A 301 5.53 -9.63 9.02
C ARG A 301 4.65 -8.41 9.28
N ARG A 302 3.36 -8.48 8.94
CA ARG A 302 2.42 -7.37 9.25
C ARG A 302 2.22 -7.19 10.75
N ILE A 303 2.11 -8.27 11.53
CA ILE A 303 2.02 -8.20 13.00
C ILE A 303 3.29 -7.58 13.58
N MET A 304 4.46 -8.02 13.11
CA MET A 304 5.76 -7.48 13.52
C MET A 304 5.87 -5.98 13.21
N MET A 305 5.44 -5.57 12.02
CA MET A 305 5.44 -4.16 11.64
C MET A 305 4.42 -3.37 12.47
N ALA A 306 3.23 -3.91 12.70
CA ALA A 306 2.24 -3.30 13.58
C ALA A 306 2.77 -3.12 15.01
N ALA A 307 3.50 -4.10 15.55
CA ALA A 307 4.19 -4.02 16.83
C ALA A 307 5.23 -2.90 16.85
N PHE A 308 6.10 -2.84 15.83
CA PHE A 308 7.13 -1.81 15.71
C PHE A 308 6.54 -0.40 15.64
N LEU A 309 5.42 -0.23 14.94
CA LEU A 309 4.74 1.06 14.78
C LEU A 309 3.81 1.41 15.95
N GLY A 310 3.58 0.50 16.91
CA GLY A 310 2.57 0.69 17.95
C GLY A 310 1.13 0.71 17.41
N MET A 311 0.88 0.07 16.27
CA MET A 311 -0.42 0.03 15.62
C MET A 311 -1.38 -0.94 16.33
N LYS A 312 -2.38 -0.39 17.01
CA LYS A 312 -3.44 -1.17 17.65
C LYS A 312 -4.58 -1.48 16.67
N LYS A 313 -5.27 -2.61 16.87
CA LYS A 313 -6.41 -3.05 16.03
C LYS A 313 -7.59 -2.08 16.01
N GLU A 314 -7.71 -1.20 17.01
CA GLU A 314 -8.73 -0.14 17.06
C GLU A 314 -8.57 0.91 15.96
N LEU A 315 -7.33 1.14 15.48
CA LEU A 315 -7.07 2.02 14.31
C LEU A 315 -7.54 1.40 12.99
N GLN A 316 -8.06 0.18 13.03
CA GLN A 316 -8.56 -0.54 11.86
C GLN A 316 -10.09 -0.71 11.90
N THR A 317 -10.76 -0.26 12.97
CA THR A 317 -12.22 -0.36 13.11
C THR A 317 -12.96 0.95 12.82
N ARG A 318 -12.23 2.07 12.73
CA ARG A 318 -12.77 3.40 12.45
C ARG A 318 -12.75 3.67 10.95
N PRO A 319 -13.63 4.53 10.41
CA PRO A 319 -13.54 4.98 9.02
C PRO A 319 -12.29 5.85 8.81
N ILE A 320 -11.91 6.05 7.54
CA ILE A 320 -10.81 6.95 7.19
C ILE A 320 -11.16 8.38 7.63
N PRO A 321 -10.32 9.05 8.45
CA PRO A 321 -10.71 10.32 9.05
C PRO A 321 -10.43 11.54 8.17
N TYR A 322 -9.54 11.42 7.17
CA TYR A 322 -9.13 12.55 6.33
C TYR A 322 -8.60 12.12 4.96
N ALA A 323 -8.46 13.09 4.04
CA ALA A 323 -7.70 12.98 2.80
C ALA A 323 -6.39 13.77 2.92
N ARG A 324 -5.25 13.09 3.08
CA ARG A 324 -3.93 13.72 3.25
C ARG A 324 -3.21 13.90 1.92
N VAL A 325 -2.94 15.14 1.54
CA VAL A 325 -2.27 15.48 0.27
C VAL A 325 -0.76 15.26 0.39
N LEU A 326 -0.17 14.52 -0.56
CA LEU A 326 1.27 14.30 -0.65
C LEU A 326 1.91 15.05 -1.82
N ALA A 327 1.28 15.03 -2.99
CA ALA A 327 1.72 15.78 -4.16
C ALA A 327 0.55 16.09 -5.11
N PHE A 328 0.68 17.14 -5.91
CA PHE A 328 -0.33 17.52 -6.91
C PHE A 328 0.26 18.39 -8.04
N ASP A 329 -0.39 18.38 -9.20
CA ASP A 329 -0.16 19.30 -10.33
C ASP A 329 -1.32 20.33 -10.44
N ASP A 330 -1.45 21.01 -11.58
CA ASP A 330 -2.52 21.99 -11.79
C ASP A 330 -3.91 21.34 -11.89
N ASP A 331 -4.03 20.18 -12.53
CA ASP A 331 -5.27 19.38 -12.51
C ASP A 331 -5.60 18.90 -11.10
N GLY A 332 -4.61 18.48 -10.33
CA GLY A 332 -4.74 18.10 -8.92
C GLY A 332 -5.20 19.26 -8.06
N ARG A 333 -4.74 20.49 -8.33
CA ARG A 333 -5.23 21.70 -7.67
C ARG A 333 -6.70 21.94 -7.97
N ALA A 334 -7.13 21.75 -9.22
CA ALA A 334 -8.54 21.85 -9.60
C ALA A 334 -9.39 20.76 -8.91
N LEU A 335 -8.91 19.52 -8.90
CA LEU A 335 -9.55 18.41 -8.19
C LEU A 335 -9.68 18.68 -6.69
N LEU A 336 -8.68 19.24 -6.03
CA LEU A 336 -8.76 19.57 -4.61
C LEU A 336 -9.86 20.60 -4.30
N ARG A 337 -10.19 21.50 -5.23
CA ARG A 337 -11.34 22.42 -5.05
C ARG A 337 -12.66 21.66 -5.13
N GLU A 338 -12.81 20.81 -6.13
CA GLU A 338 -14.00 19.98 -6.32
C GLU A 338 -14.23 19.00 -5.15
N ILE A 339 -13.16 18.42 -4.61
CA ILE A 339 -13.23 17.52 -3.45
C ILE A 339 -13.74 18.27 -2.21
N ARG A 340 -13.40 19.56 -2.03
CA ARG A 340 -13.92 20.35 -0.90
C ARG A 340 -15.42 20.60 -1.01
N GLU A 341 -15.96 20.64 -2.22
CA GLU A 341 -17.38 20.87 -2.47
C GLU A 341 -18.21 19.58 -2.43
N LYS A 342 -17.64 18.46 -2.89
CA LYS A 342 -18.37 17.21 -3.12
C LYS A 342 -17.99 16.07 -2.17
N GLY A 343 -16.81 16.12 -1.58
CA GLY A 343 -16.29 15.10 -0.68
C GLY A 343 -16.76 15.30 0.76
N ASP A 344 -16.72 14.22 1.54
CA ASP A 344 -17.10 14.21 2.96
C ASP A 344 -15.89 14.07 3.90
N LEU A 345 -14.67 14.19 3.36
CA LEU A 345 -13.41 14.09 4.08
C LEU A 345 -12.74 15.47 4.23
N PRO A 346 -12.25 15.83 5.42
CA PRO A 346 -11.38 16.99 5.56
C PRO A 346 -10.08 16.76 4.78
N ILE A 347 -9.70 17.75 3.97
CA ILE A 347 -8.44 17.74 3.22
C ILE A 347 -7.33 18.30 4.10
N ILE A 348 -6.29 17.49 4.35
CA ILE A 348 -5.12 17.86 5.14
C ILE A 348 -3.93 18.05 4.21
N ALA A 349 -3.48 19.29 4.05
CA ALA A 349 -2.23 19.60 3.34
C ALA A 349 -1.03 19.50 4.29
N LYS A 350 -1.03 20.26 5.40
CA LYS A 350 0.00 20.18 6.45
C LYS A 350 -0.55 19.45 7.67
N ALA A 351 0.29 18.62 8.31
CA ALA A 351 -0.18 17.78 9.42
C ALA A 351 -0.49 18.62 10.65
N ALA A 352 0.27 19.69 10.86
CA ALA A 352 0.02 20.67 11.91
C ALA A 352 -1.42 21.22 11.87
N ASP A 353 -1.97 21.48 10.69
CA ASP A 353 -3.33 22.02 10.54
C ASP A 353 -4.37 21.01 11.03
N GLY A 354 -4.17 19.72 10.74
CA GLY A 354 -5.09 18.65 11.13
C GLY A 354 -5.13 18.38 12.63
N ARG A 355 -4.07 18.71 13.39
CA ARG A 355 -4.06 18.55 14.86
C ARG A 355 -5.16 19.36 15.54
N THR A 356 -5.52 20.51 14.96
CA THR A 356 -6.57 21.38 15.49
C THR A 356 -7.99 20.81 15.36
N LEU A 357 -8.18 19.79 14.51
CA LEU A 357 -9.48 19.15 14.28
C LEU A 357 -9.84 18.13 15.39
N GLY A 358 -8.87 17.68 16.19
CA GLY A 358 -9.10 16.75 17.30
C GLY A 358 -9.61 15.37 16.87
N GLY A 359 -10.11 14.59 17.84
CA GLY A 359 -10.74 13.29 17.60
C GLY A 359 -9.87 12.29 16.84
N ASP A 360 -10.50 11.54 15.93
CA ASP A 360 -9.82 10.56 15.09
C ASP A 360 -8.75 11.20 14.20
N VAL A 361 -8.98 12.41 13.67
CA VAL A 361 -8.00 13.08 12.80
C VAL A 361 -6.68 13.27 13.52
N ALA A 362 -6.71 13.81 14.76
CA ALA A 362 -5.50 14.01 15.55
C ALA A 362 -4.80 12.68 15.89
N ALA A 363 -5.56 11.66 16.31
CA ALA A 363 -5.00 10.36 16.67
C ALA A 363 -4.28 9.67 15.51
N TYR A 364 -4.86 9.71 14.30
CA TYR A 364 -4.21 9.15 13.12
C TYR A 364 -3.00 9.98 12.68
N LEU A 365 -3.06 11.31 12.73
CA LEU A 365 -1.89 12.13 12.38
C LEU A 365 -0.72 11.95 13.36
N GLU A 366 -1.00 11.75 14.64
CA GLU A 366 0.03 11.40 15.64
C GLU A 366 0.65 10.04 15.36
N PHE A 367 -0.17 9.04 15.02
CA PHE A 367 0.31 7.72 14.60
C PHE A 367 1.16 7.79 13.32
N GLU A 368 0.70 8.48 12.28
CA GLU A 368 1.47 8.64 11.04
C GLU A 368 2.77 9.42 11.26
N ALA A 369 2.79 10.42 12.14
CA ALA A 369 4.00 11.17 12.46
C ALA A 369 5.05 10.29 13.16
N LEU A 370 4.62 9.42 14.09
CA LEU A 370 5.53 8.42 14.68
C LEU A 370 6.03 7.44 13.62
N ALA A 371 5.16 6.98 12.72
CA ALA A 371 5.55 6.10 11.63
C ALA A 371 6.60 6.76 10.72
N ASP A 372 6.43 8.04 10.38
CA ASP A 372 7.40 8.82 9.60
C ASP A 372 8.77 8.94 10.31
N ASP A 373 8.76 9.13 11.64
CA ASP A 373 9.99 9.23 12.44
C ASP A 373 10.71 7.89 12.56
N LEU A 374 9.97 6.79 12.74
CA LEU A 374 10.53 5.44 12.75
C LEU A 374 11.07 5.04 11.37
N PHE A 375 10.42 5.49 10.29
CA PHE A 375 10.89 5.27 8.92
C PHE A 375 12.24 5.96 8.68
N ALA A 376 12.41 7.19 9.20
CA ALA A 376 13.65 7.95 9.03
C ALA A 376 14.89 7.24 9.60
N LEU A 377 14.74 6.36 10.59
CA LEU A 377 15.84 5.55 11.13
C LEU A 377 16.43 4.59 10.09
N ALA A 378 15.70 4.31 9.00
CA ALA A 378 16.10 3.41 7.93
C ALA A 378 16.85 4.09 6.78
N TYR A 379 17.04 5.41 6.83
CA TYR A 379 17.82 6.12 5.82
C TYR A 379 19.30 5.70 5.81
N PRO A 380 19.95 5.62 4.64
CA PRO A 380 21.36 5.28 4.54
C PRO A 380 22.27 6.13 5.43
N GLU A 381 22.21 7.46 5.28
CA GLU A 381 23.05 8.39 6.02
C GLU A 381 22.49 8.67 7.41
N ARG A 382 23.35 8.93 8.39
CA ARG A 382 22.93 9.09 9.80
C ARG A 382 22.33 10.46 10.05
N GLU A 383 22.89 11.46 9.40
CA GLU A 383 22.56 12.88 9.47
C GLU A 383 21.12 13.11 8.99
N THR A 384 20.65 12.25 8.08
CA THR A 384 19.29 12.29 7.57
C THR A 384 18.28 11.57 8.46
N ARG A 385 18.62 11.01 9.64
CA ARG A 385 17.69 10.19 10.45
C ARG A 385 16.88 10.96 11.50
N GLY A 386 16.85 12.29 11.41
CA GLY A 386 16.11 13.13 12.35
C GLY A 386 14.59 12.95 12.25
N GLY A 387 13.91 12.97 13.41
CA GLY A 387 12.44 12.92 13.52
C GLY A 387 11.76 14.30 13.43
N GLY A 388 10.44 14.32 13.60
CA GLY A 388 9.58 15.50 13.56
C GLY A 388 9.20 15.98 12.15
N ARG A 389 9.71 15.34 11.09
CA ARG A 389 9.50 15.79 9.71
C ARG A 389 8.08 15.56 9.20
N GLY A 390 7.35 14.58 9.75
CA GLY A 390 5.94 14.32 9.39
C GLY A 390 5.02 15.53 9.64
N TRP A 391 5.35 16.36 10.64
CA TRP A 391 4.58 17.55 11.00
C TRP A 391 4.81 18.76 10.08
N THR A 392 6.03 18.88 9.55
CA THR A 392 6.52 20.08 8.87
C THR A 392 6.59 19.93 7.35
N LYS A 393 6.66 18.70 6.82
CA LYS A 393 6.65 18.45 5.37
C LYS A 393 5.33 18.93 4.75
N SER A 394 5.46 19.78 3.73
CA SER A 394 4.34 20.26 2.92
C SER A 394 4.16 19.37 1.69
N PRO A 395 2.94 19.31 1.11
CA PRO A 395 2.74 18.56 -0.12
C PRO A 395 3.55 19.16 -1.27
N VAL A 396 4.02 18.31 -2.18
CA VAL A 396 4.84 18.72 -3.32
C VAL A 396 3.94 19.19 -4.46
N TYR A 397 4.08 20.45 -4.87
CA TYR A 397 3.48 20.92 -6.12
C TYR A 397 4.45 20.68 -7.27
N VAL A 398 4.02 19.93 -8.28
CA VAL A 398 4.79 19.70 -9.51
C VAL A 398 4.20 20.58 -10.59
N ARG A 399 4.98 21.55 -11.05
CA ARG A 399 4.57 22.42 -12.16
C ARG A 399 4.74 21.65 -13.47
N GLU A 400 3.75 21.69 -14.35
CA GLU A 400 3.96 21.25 -15.72
C GLU A 400 5.06 22.11 -16.34
N LEU A 401 6.16 21.46 -16.76
CA LEU A 401 7.07 22.10 -17.70
C LEU A 401 6.31 22.15 -19.02
N THR A 402 5.92 23.35 -19.45
CA THR A 402 5.56 23.57 -20.84
C THR A 402 6.74 23.10 -21.67
N VAL A 403 6.59 21.96 -22.31
CA VAL A 403 7.53 21.51 -23.34
C VAL A 403 7.31 22.52 -24.46
N ASP A 404 8.18 23.51 -24.56
CA ASP A 404 8.24 24.35 -25.76
C ASP A 404 8.43 23.40 -26.95
N SER A 405 7.44 23.45 -27.84
CA SER A 405 7.23 22.60 -29.01
C SER A 405 8.39 22.63 -30.01
#